data_AF-A0A1E7HSE1-F1
#
_entry.id   AF-A0A1E7HSE1-F1
#
_cell.length_a   1.000
_cell.length_b   1.000
_cell.length_c   1.000
_cell.angle_alpha   90.00
_cell.angle_beta   90.00
_cell.angle_gamma   90.00
#
_symmetry.space_group_name_H-M   'P 1'
#
loop_
_entity.id
_entity.type
_entity.pdbx_description
1 polymer ?
#
loop_
_entity_poly.entity_id
_entity_poly.type
_entity_poly.pdbx_seq_one_letter_code
_entity_poly.pdbx_strand_id
1 'polypeptide(L)'
;MHFIGLVHLIIKEYINHMIHPYNNSTQTRWDRGEFKVQLNQSNNPRPIGFCDGSPEDLTELISIAEAEGVDDVKIHKKILKTGRETWTLGGQG
;
A
#
# COMPACT_ATOMS: atom_id res chain seq x y z
N MET A 1 3.27 -18.39 0.02
CA MET A 1 4.30 -17.57 -0.69
C MET A 1 3.73 -16.63 -1.77
N HIS A 2 2.44 -16.68 -2.14
CA HIS A 2 1.96 -15.96 -3.35
C HIS A 2 1.11 -14.69 -3.14
N PHE A 3 0.70 -14.37 -1.92
CA PHE A 3 -0.10 -13.15 -1.63
C PHE A 3 0.59 -11.84 -2.02
N ILE A 4 1.88 -11.72 -1.67
CA ILE A 4 2.62 -10.45 -1.73
C ILE A 4 3.03 -10.11 -3.18
N GLY A 5 3.23 -11.14 -4.00
CA GLY A 5 3.58 -11.00 -5.41
C GLY A 5 2.38 -10.58 -6.26
N LEU A 6 1.19 -11.10 -5.97
CA LEU A 6 -0.01 -10.70 -6.71
C LEU A 6 -0.52 -9.33 -6.29
N VAL A 7 -0.48 -8.95 -5.00
CA VAL A 7 -0.80 -7.56 -4.60
C VAL A 7 0.10 -6.58 -5.33
N HIS A 8 1.40 -6.86 -5.44
CA HIS A 8 2.33 -6.01 -6.21
C HIS A 8 2.01 -5.98 -7.71
N LEU A 9 1.55 -7.09 -8.29
CA LEU A 9 1.14 -7.18 -9.68
C LEU A 9 -0.19 -6.44 -9.92
N ILE A 10 -1.16 -6.57 -9.02
CA ILE A 10 -2.45 -5.89 -9.06
C ILE A 10 -2.27 -4.38 -8.83
N ILE A 11 -1.41 -3.93 -7.92
CA ILE A 11 -1.10 -2.48 -7.80
C ILE A 11 -0.44 -1.95 -9.08
N LYS A 12 0.28 -2.80 -9.83
CA LYS A 12 0.90 -2.42 -11.11
C LYS A 12 -0.05 -2.49 -12.32
N GLU A 13 -0.97 -3.45 -12.37
CA GLU A 13 -1.89 -3.67 -13.48
C GLU A 13 -3.25 -2.97 -13.25
N TYR A 14 -3.75 -2.98 -12.02
CA TYR A 14 -4.99 -2.38 -11.54
C TYR A 14 -4.70 -1.02 -10.88
N ILE A 15 -4.05 -0.13 -11.63
CA ILE A 15 -3.91 1.28 -11.25
C ILE A 15 -5.30 1.92 -11.38
N ASN A 16 -6.14 1.71 -10.38
CA ASN A 16 -7.24 2.64 -10.14
C ASN A 16 -6.63 3.96 -9.69
N HIS A 17 -7.28 5.06 -10.06
CA HIS A 17 -6.81 6.44 -9.94
C HIS A 17 -6.38 6.91 -8.53
N MET A 18 -6.41 6.04 -7.51
CA MET A 18 -6.23 6.32 -6.09
C MET A 18 -4.92 5.76 -5.49
N ILE A 19 -4.42 4.61 -5.96
CA ILE A 19 -3.14 4.06 -5.50
C ILE A 19 -2.07 4.28 -6.58
N HIS A 20 -1.08 5.08 -6.23
CA HIS A 20 0.02 5.40 -7.12
C HIS A 20 1.18 4.41 -6.92
N PRO A 21 1.63 3.71 -7.98
CA PRO A 21 2.76 2.79 -7.86
C PRO A 21 4.04 3.55 -7.48
N TYR A 22 4.96 2.84 -6.81
CA TYR A 22 6.26 3.39 -6.47
C TYR A 22 7.05 3.73 -7.75
N ASN A 23 7.30 5.03 -7.95
CA ASN A 23 8.12 5.56 -9.04
C ASN A 23 8.81 6.85 -8.57
N ASN A 24 9.83 7.31 -9.28
CA ASN A 24 10.59 8.51 -8.91
C ASN A 24 9.69 9.75 -8.78
N SER A 25 8.70 9.90 -9.67
CA SER A 25 7.71 10.98 -9.61
C SER A 25 6.85 10.91 -8.34
N THR A 26 6.36 9.72 -7.97
CA THR A 26 5.48 9.57 -6.81
C THR A 26 6.24 9.67 -5.49
N GLN A 27 7.49 9.21 -5.47
CA GLN A 27 8.42 9.42 -4.36
C GLN A 27 8.73 10.91 -4.15
N THR A 28 8.93 11.67 -5.23
CA THR A 28 9.14 13.12 -5.15
C THR A 28 7.90 13.84 -4.59
N ARG A 29 6.70 13.41 -4.98
CA ARG A 29 5.41 13.92 -4.45
C ARG A 29 5.23 13.58 -2.97
N TRP A 30 5.62 12.37 -2.55
CA TRP A 30 5.66 12.00 -1.14
C TRP A 30 6.64 12.86 -0.34
N ASP A 31 7.86 13.08 -0.86
CA ASP A 31 8.87 13.93 -0.21
C ASP A 31 8.31 15.36 -0.01
N ARG A 32 7.67 15.90 -1.05
CA ARG A 32 6.94 17.18 -1.04
C ARG A 32 5.73 17.23 -0.11
N GLY A 33 5.20 16.08 0.31
CA GLY A 33 4.02 15.99 1.17
C GLY A 33 2.69 16.09 0.43
N GLU A 34 2.65 15.85 -0.87
CA GLU A 34 1.39 15.67 -1.60
C GLU A 34 0.68 14.38 -1.18
N PHE A 35 1.44 13.32 -0.93
CA PHE A 35 0.86 12.04 -0.47
C PHE A 35 0.85 11.94 1.05
N LYS A 36 -0.26 11.45 1.58
CA LYS A 36 -0.48 11.30 3.01
C LYS A 36 -0.12 9.91 3.52
N VAL A 37 -0.35 8.86 2.73
CA VAL A 37 -0.04 7.46 3.09
C VAL A 37 1.05 6.87 2.20
N GLN A 38 2.01 6.19 2.81
CA GLN A 38 2.98 5.32 2.14
C GLN A 38 2.63 3.85 2.38
N LEU A 39 2.52 3.08 1.30
CA LEU A 39 2.28 1.64 1.35
C LEU A 39 3.61 0.88 1.38
N ASN A 40 3.84 0.14 2.45
CA ASN A 40 5.01 -0.71 2.67
C ASN A 40 4.62 -2.18 2.71
N GLN A 41 5.60 -3.04 2.43
CA GLN A 41 5.48 -4.48 2.59
C GLN A 41 6.24 -4.92 3.84
N SER A 42 5.69 -5.85 4.61
CA SER A 42 6.40 -6.43 5.75
C SER A 42 7.65 -7.21 5.34
N ASN A 43 7.68 -7.76 4.12
CA ASN A 43 8.76 -8.62 3.63
C ASN A 43 9.68 -7.92 2.62
N ASN A 44 9.51 -6.62 2.39
CA ASN A 44 10.31 -5.87 1.42
C ASN A 44 10.68 -4.51 1.99
N PRO A 45 11.96 -4.12 2.01
CA PRO A 45 12.38 -2.81 2.48
C PRO A 45 11.92 -1.67 1.56
N ARG A 46 11.39 -1.98 0.38
CA ARG A 46 10.90 -0.98 -0.59
C ARG A 46 9.39 -0.77 -0.47
N PRO A 47 8.92 0.50 -0.51
CA PRO A 47 7.50 0.79 -0.63
C PRO A 47 6.95 0.27 -1.96
N ILE A 48 5.71 -0.20 -1.94
CA ILE A 48 4.99 -0.64 -3.15
C ILE A 48 4.31 0.51 -3.87
N GLY A 49 3.96 1.56 -3.12
CA GLY A 49 3.24 2.70 -3.66
C GLY A 49 2.88 3.73 -2.59
N PHE A 50 2.13 4.73 -3.02
CA PHE A 50 1.64 5.83 -2.20
C PHE A 50 0.16 6.04 -2.48
N CYS A 51 -0.60 6.44 -1.46
CA CYS A 51 -1.99 6.84 -1.60
C CYS A 51 -2.28 8.06 -0.74
N ASP A 52 -3.43 8.68 -0.97
CA ASP A 52 -3.88 9.85 -0.21
C ASP A 52 -4.49 9.47 1.16
N GLY A 53 -4.66 8.17 1.41
CA GLY A 53 -5.20 7.64 2.67
C GLY A 53 -6.71 7.73 2.77
N SER A 54 -7.38 7.65 1.62
CA SER A 54 -8.82 7.58 1.57
C SER A 54 -9.29 6.22 2.13
N PRO A 55 -10.51 6.16 2.70
CA PRO A 55 -11.09 4.89 3.13
C PRO A 55 -11.29 3.91 1.96
N GLU A 56 -11.44 4.43 0.75
CA GLU A 56 -11.56 3.64 -0.49
C GLU A 56 -10.28 2.86 -0.80
N ASP A 57 -9.10 3.46 -0.59
CA ASP A 57 -7.80 2.79 -0.76
C ASP A 57 -7.68 1.57 0.16
N LEU A 58 -8.19 1.71 1.38
CA LEU A 58 -8.20 0.67 2.39
C LEU A 58 -9.11 -0.50 2.01
N THR A 59 -10.32 -0.18 1.54
CA THR A 59 -11.28 -1.19 1.10
C THR A 59 -10.74 -2.00 -0.07
N GLU A 60 -10.09 -1.36 -1.06
CA GLU A 60 -9.46 -2.10 -2.16
C GLU A 60 -8.32 -2.98 -1.68
N LEU A 61 -7.44 -2.47 -0.82
CA LEU A 61 -6.34 -3.26 -0.26
C LEU A 61 -6.84 -4.51 0.49
N ILE A 62 -7.96 -4.37 1.22
CA ILE A 62 -8.60 -5.49 1.93
C ILE A 62 -9.26 -6.44 0.93
N SER A 63 -10.04 -5.93 -0.03
CA SER A 63 -10.71 -6.75 -1.05
C SER A 63 -9.72 -7.57 -1.89
N ILE A 64 -8.61 -6.97 -2.31
CA ILE A 64 -7.53 -7.66 -3.04
C ILE A 64 -6.94 -8.75 -2.16
N ALA A 65 -6.79 -8.46 -0.88
CA ALA A 65 -6.16 -9.39 0.03
C ALA A 65 -7.07 -10.59 0.39
N GLU A 66 -8.38 -10.35 0.54
CA GLU A 66 -9.39 -11.39 0.66
C GLU A 66 -9.50 -12.24 -0.62
N ALA A 67 -9.44 -11.60 -1.80
CA ALA A 67 -9.46 -12.29 -3.09
C ALA A 67 -8.28 -13.25 -3.28
N GLU A 68 -7.14 -12.95 -2.65
CA GLU A 68 -5.95 -13.80 -2.66
C GLU A 68 -5.97 -14.93 -1.63
N GLY A 69 -7.04 -15.05 -0.84
CA GLY A 69 -7.19 -16.08 0.16
C GLY A 69 -6.25 -15.90 1.36
N VAL A 70 -5.92 -14.66 1.72
CA VAL A 70 -5.28 -14.40 3.02
C VAL A 70 -6.34 -14.22 4.08
N ASP A 71 -6.43 -15.23 4.95
CA ASP A 71 -7.36 -15.25 6.08
C ASP A 71 -7.11 -14.11 7.08
N ASP A 72 -5.86 -13.66 7.24
CA ASP A 72 -5.50 -12.59 8.18
C ASP A 72 -4.61 -11.51 7.53
N VAL A 73 -5.29 -10.50 6.97
CA VAL A 73 -4.66 -9.32 6.36
C VAL A 73 -4.30 -8.33 7.47
N LYS A 74 -3.02 -8.26 7.84
CA LYS A 74 -2.52 -7.30 8.82
C LYS A 74 -2.04 -6.03 8.13
N ILE A 75 -2.90 -5.01 8.12
CA ILE A 75 -2.52 -3.65 7.72
C ILE A 75 -2.07 -2.89 8.97
N HIS A 76 -0.75 -2.80 9.18
CA HIS A 76 -0.20 -2.00 10.27
C HIS A 76 -0.14 -0.52 9.87
N LYS A 77 -1.11 0.27 10.33
CA LYS A 77 -1.15 1.72 10.11
C LYS A 77 -0.30 2.42 11.16
N LYS A 78 0.73 3.13 10.72
CA LYS A 78 1.63 3.92 11.58
C LYS A 78 1.53 5.38 11.20
N ILE A 79 1.05 6.22 12.12
CA ILE A 79 1.01 7.67 11.93
C ILE A 79 2.38 8.25 12.31
N LEU A 80 2.98 9.02 11.41
CA LEU A 80 4.25 9.71 11.59
C LEU A 80 4.03 11.09 12.22
N LYS A 81 5.07 11.63 12.86
CA LYS A 81 5.06 12.96 13.50
C LYS A 81 4.77 14.10 12.52
N THR A 82 4.94 13.87 11.22
CA THR A 82 4.68 14.83 10.14
C THR A 82 3.21 14.87 9.72
N GLY A 83 2.33 14.07 10.34
CA GLY A 83 0.92 13.95 9.95
C GLY A 83 0.69 13.01 8.77
N ARG A 84 1.76 12.41 8.24
CA ARG A 84 1.72 11.35 7.23
C ARG A 84 1.54 10.00 7.90
N GLU A 85 1.15 9.01 7.12
CA GLU A 85 0.81 7.67 7.55
C GLU A 85 1.62 6.66 6.75
N THR A 86 1.92 5.52 7.36
CA THR A 86 2.65 4.44 6.71
C THR A 86 1.88 3.18 6.98
N TRP A 87 1.34 2.56 5.94
CA TRP A 87 0.57 1.34 6.06
C TRP A 87 1.46 0.18 5.62
N THR A 88 1.80 -0.68 6.56
CA THR A 88 2.60 -1.87 6.27
C THR A 88 1.64 -3.04 6.08
N LEU A 89 1.57 -3.53 4.84
CA LEU A 89 0.80 -4.71 4.49
C LEU A 89 1.62 -5.95 4.85
N GLY A 90 1.09 -6.73 5.78
CA GLY A 90 1.56 -8.06 6.12
C GLY A 90 0.40 -9.04 6.06
N GLY A 91 0.68 -10.26 5.63
CA GLY A 91 -0.25 -11.38 5.73
C GLY A 91 0.54 -12.55 6.30
N GLN A 92 0.02 -13.18 7.35
CA GLN A 92 0.58 -14.43 7.84
C GLN A 92 -0.16 -15.54 7.10
N GLY A 93 0.52 -16.15 6.12
CA GLY A 93 0.08 -17.39 5.49
C GLY A 93 0.73 -18.58 6.15
#